data_AF-A0A354GYJ2-F1
#
_entry.id   AF-A0A354GYJ2-F1
#
_cell.length_a   1.000
_cell.length_b   1.000
_cell.length_c   1.000
_cell.angle_alpha   90.00
_cell.angle_beta   90.00
_cell.angle_gamma   90.00
#
_symmetry.space_group_name_H-M   'P 1'
#
loop_
_entity.id
_entity.type
_entity.pdbx_description
1 polymer ?
#
loop_
_entity_poly.entity_id
_entity_poly.type
_entity_poly.pdbx_seq_one_letter_code
_entity_poly.pdbx_strand_id
1 'polypeptide(L)' 'MTEPAARPRRTALPAKNGPADGQVDHQRIEAAVREILLAVGEDPDREGLQETPARVARMYAELFSGLK' A
#
# COMPACT_ATOMS: atom_id res chain seq x y z
N MET A 1 -33.98 -25.88 29.86
CA MET A 1 -32.93 -24.89 30.18
C MET A 1 -31.61 -25.42 29.66
N THR A 2 -31.31 -25.17 28.38
CA THR A 2 -29.97 -25.37 27.82
C THR A 2 -29.86 -24.43 26.63
N GLU A 3 -29.19 -23.32 26.85
CA GLU A 3 -28.85 -22.32 25.84
C GLU A 3 -27.76 -22.90 24.92
N PRO A 4 -27.90 -22.86 23.59
CA PRO A 4 -26.85 -23.32 22.71
C PRO A 4 -25.76 -22.25 22.65
N ALA A 5 -24.53 -22.64 23.00
CA ALA A 5 -23.35 -21.78 22.95
C ALA A 5 -23.20 -21.14 21.56
N ALA A 6 -23.34 -19.82 21.51
CA ALA A 6 -23.10 -19.02 20.32
C ALA A 6 -21.64 -19.18 19.86
N ARG A 7 -21.43 -19.67 18.63
CA ARG A 7 -20.09 -19.77 18.04
C ARG A 7 -19.44 -18.37 17.99
N PRO A 8 -18.18 -18.20 18.39
CA PRO A 8 -17.52 -16.91 18.32
C PRO A 8 -17.46 -16.45 16.85
N ARG A 9 -17.89 -15.21 16.61
CA ARG A 9 -17.78 -14.56 15.29
C ARG A 9 -16.30 -14.57 14.92
N ARG A 10 -15.97 -15.25 13.82
CA ARG A 10 -14.61 -15.30 13.28
C ARG A 10 -14.26 -13.87 12.87
N THR A 11 -13.51 -13.14 13.70
CA THR A 11 -12.96 -11.84 13.34
C THR A 11 -12.17 -12.05 12.04
N ALA A 12 -12.60 -11.41 10.96
CA ALA A 12 -11.89 -11.50 9.70
C ALA A 12 -10.45 -11.05 9.95
N LEU A 13 -9.49 -11.93 9.65
CA LEU A 13 -8.08 -11.57 9.60
C LEU A 13 -7.97 -10.30 8.72
N PRO A 14 -7.24 -9.24 9.14
CA PRO A 14 -7.10 -8.04 8.31
C PRO A 14 -6.75 -8.47 6.89
N ALA A 15 -7.51 -7.96 5.93
CA ALA A 15 -7.28 -8.26 4.51
C ALA A 15 -5.78 -8.11 4.24
N LYS A 16 -5.18 -9.13 3.63
CA LYS A 16 -3.80 -9.06 3.15
C LYS A 16 -3.65 -7.79 2.32
N ASN A 17 -2.97 -6.79 2.89
CA ASN A 17 -2.83 -5.47 2.32
C ASN A 17 -1.74 -5.52 1.24
N GLY A 18 -1.97 -6.30 0.20
CA GLY A 18 -1.07 -6.45 -0.94
C GLY A 18 -1.85 -6.92 -2.17
N PRO A 19 -1.38 -6.57 -3.37
CA PRO A 19 -1.97 -7.02 -4.63
C PRO A 19 -2.07 -8.55 -4.66
N ALA A 20 -3.22 -9.05 -5.10
CA ALA A 20 -3.58 -10.47 -5.00
C ALA A 20 -2.78 -11.39 -5.94
N ASP A 21 -2.05 -10.81 -6.89
CA ASP A 21 -1.39 -11.44 -8.04
C ASP A 21 0.12 -11.20 -8.08
N GLY A 22 0.71 -10.64 -7.01
CA GLY A 22 2.15 -10.34 -6.96
C GLY A 22 2.59 -9.21 -7.89
N GLN A 23 1.66 -8.49 -8.53
CA GLN A 23 1.99 -7.25 -9.24
C GLN A 23 2.39 -6.16 -8.24
N VAL A 24 3.13 -5.15 -8.68
CA VAL A 24 3.46 -4.01 -7.84
C VAL A 24 2.33 -2.97 -7.96
N ASP A 25 1.73 -2.60 -6.83
CA ASP A 25 0.65 -1.62 -6.76
C ASP A 25 1.22 -0.20 -6.84
N HIS A 26 1.26 0.34 -8.06
CA HIS A 26 1.87 1.64 -8.33
C HIS A 26 1.11 2.78 -7.65
N GLN A 27 -0.22 2.81 -7.75
CA GLN A 27 -1.04 3.87 -7.17
C GLN A 27 -0.86 3.97 -5.67
N ARG A 28 -0.80 2.82 -4.99
CA ARG A 28 -0.57 2.80 -3.55
C ARG A 28 0.83 3.24 -3.16
N ILE A 29 1.85 2.91 -3.95
CA ILE A 29 3.21 3.41 -3.72
C ILE A 29 3.26 4.92 -3.95
N GLU A 30 2.66 5.43 -5.03
CA GLU A 30 2.63 6.87 -5.31
C GLU A 30 1.99 7.65 -4.15
N ALA A 31 0.83 7.18 -3.65
CA ALA A 31 0.18 7.77 -2.49
C ALA A 31 1.09 7.74 -1.25
N ALA A 32 1.74 6.60 -0.97
CA ALA A 32 2.67 6.50 0.16
C ALA A 32 3.88 7.44 0.03
N VAL A 33 4.41 7.63 -1.18
CA VAL A 33 5.52 8.55 -1.44
C VAL A 33 5.08 10.01 -1.25
N ARG A 34 3.85 10.37 -1.65
CA ARG A 34 3.28 11.69 -1.34
C ARG A 34 3.22 11.94 0.17
N GLU A 35 2.73 10.97 0.95
CA GLU A 35 2.69 11.05 2.42
C GLU A 35 4.09 11.19 3.03
N ILE A 36 5.09 10.47 2.51
CA ILE A 36 6.48 10.59 2.96
C ILE A 36 7.01 12.01 2.71
N LEU A 37 6.78 12.58 1.52
CA LEU A 37 7.22 13.94 1.19
C LEU A 37 6.61 14.96 2.15
N LEU A 38 5.29 14.87 2.38
CA LEU A 38 4.59 15.73 3.35
C LEU A 38 5.17 15.58 4.77
N ALA A 39 5.44 14.35 5.20
CA ALA A 39 5.95 14.06 6.54
C ALA A 39 7.37 14.62 6.78
N VAL A 40 8.18 14.76 5.72
CA VAL A 40 9.52 15.38 5.81
C VAL A 40 9.50 16.90 5.61
N GLY A 41 8.32 17.50 5.38
CA GLY A 41 8.15 18.94 5.17
C GLY A 41 8.35 19.39 3.73
N GLU A 42 8.33 18.47 2.76
CA GLU A 42 8.40 18.77 1.33
C GLU A 42 6.99 18.87 0.72
N ASP A 43 6.84 19.71 -0.31
CA ASP A 43 5.61 19.85 -1.08
C ASP A 43 5.62 18.87 -2.28
N PRO A 44 4.77 17.82 -2.29
CA PRO A 44 4.72 16.87 -3.40
C PRO A 44 4.20 17.45 -4.72
N ASP A 45 3.52 18.60 -4.69
CA ASP A 45 2.92 19.23 -5.86
C ASP A 45 3.79 20.36 -6.46
N ARG A 46 4.98 20.62 -5.89
CA ARG A 46 5.95 21.54 -6.51
C ARG A 46 6.57 20.94 -7.78
N GLU A 47 6.89 21.78 -8.76
CA GLU A 47 7.39 21.37 -10.09
C GLU A 47 8.48 20.29 -10.06
N GLY A 48 9.47 20.41 -9.17
CA GLY A 48 10.57 19.44 -9.05
C GLY A 48 10.20 18.08 -8.43
N LEU A 49 9.02 17.95 -7.82
CA LEU A 49 8.58 16.73 -7.11
C LEU A 49 7.30 16.09 -7.66
N GLN A 50 6.54 16.76 -8.52
CA GLN A 50 5.29 16.23 -9.08
C GLN A 50 5.45 14.82 -9.68
N GLU A 51 6.55 14.58 -10.39
CA GLU A 51 6.85 13.29 -11.04
C GLU A 51 7.53 12.26 -10.10
N THR A 52 7.94 12.68 -8.91
CA THR A 52 8.71 11.85 -7.97
C THR A 52 7.92 10.63 -7.50
N PRO A 53 6.65 10.74 -7.06
CA PRO A 53 5.85 9.58 -6.68
C PRO A 53 5.81 8.50 -7.76
N ALA A 54 5.50 8.89 -9.01
CA ALA A 54 5.40 7.96 -10.14
C ALA A 54 6.76 7.34 -10.52
N ARG A 55 7.86 8.10 -10.38
CA ARG A 55 9.23 7.58 -10.61
C ARG A 55 9.60 6.53 -9.56
N VAL A 56 9.28 6.75 -8.29
CA VAL A 56 9.57 5.81 -7.20
C VAL A 56 8.74 4.52 -7.34
N ALA A 57 7.46 4.63 -7.69
CA ALA A 57 6.61 3.46 -7.95
C ALA A 57 7.19 2.56 -9.05
N ARG A 58 7.60 3.15 -10.19
CA ARG A 58 8.27 2.42 -11.28
C ARG A 58 9.58 1.78 -10.82
N MET A 59 10.39 2.51 -10.06
CA MET A 59 11.65 1.96 -9.52
C MET A 59 11.40 0.73 -8.62
N TYR A 60 10.40 0.77 -7.75
CA TYR A 60 10.05 -0.38 -6.92
C TYR A 60 9.50 -1.56 -7.73
N ALA A 61 8.76 -1.29 -8.81
CA ALA A 61 8.32 -2.34 -9.72
C ALA A 61 9.50 -3.10 -10.35
N GLU A 62 10.54 -2.37 -10.77
CA GLU A 62 11.77 -2.97 -11.32
C GLU A 62 12.59 -3.71 -10.25
N LEU A 63 12.83 -3.08 -9.09
CA LEU A 63 13.64 -3.66 -8.02
C LEU A 63 13.04 -4.96 -7.46
N PHE A 64 11.71 -5.05 -7.40
CA PHE A 64 11.00 -6.22 -6.88
C PHE A 64 10.45 -7.14 -7.97
N SER A 65 10.82 -6.90 -9.24
CA SER A 65 10.36 -7.70 -10.38
C SER A 65 10.68 -9.19 -10.25
N GLY A 66 11.82 -9.54 -9.62
CA GLY A 66 12.28 -10.91 -9.41
C GLY A 66 11.71 -11.64 -8.19
N LEU A 67 10.78 -11.04 -7.44
CA LEU A 67 10.13 -11.67 -6.27
C LEU A 67 8.84 -12.43 -6.62
N LYS A 68 8.48 -12.52 -7.90
CA LYS A 68 7.31 -13.26 -8.39
C LYS A 68 7.57 -14.75 -8.53
#